data_AF-A0A1S1NUV6-F1
#
_entry.id   AF-A0A1S1NUV6-F1
#
_cell.length_a   1.000
_cell.length_b   1.000
_cell.length_c   1.000
_cell.angle_alpha   90.00
_cell.angle_beta   90.00
_cell.angle_gamma   90.00
#
_symmetry.space_group_name_H-M   'P 1'
#
loop_
_entity.id
_entity.type
_entity.pdbx_description
1 polymer ?
#
loop_
_entity_poly.entity_id
_entity_poly.type
_entity_poly.pdbx_seq_one_letter_code
_entity_poly.pdbx_strand_id
1 'polypeptide(L)'
;MTAANARTTPDNATQEAPTMTSENANITATTDTPPSMPQPSRRLLEIDFEYQPTTPAIEALTPQRAHRALDKARTEYLAWRERLKQASGELARLQKTVSAAEAQEQEAGKGWRRAFLEGAGQQGREVRDQQKQATQWRIEAEQKREMIELLTPQVEWLKIRTRYAREEFQHRLRAAQEVTTHHTLLAEAESLFDGLESGAFRASLSGLFQRISDDLCNDASYMLRYGLDVSSQPGEGIFAFLDNRQTQAVRHDIRERQYAALGELVWHLLPKTATEEPTTLRGIAPLDCEANGNEWGTSIARHRRLKELEASMEYIPGQTQQ
;
A
#
# COMPACT_ATOMS: atom_id res chain seq x y z
N MET A 1 -9.98 34.70 55.59
CA MET A 1 -11.14 35.08 56.41
C MET A 1 -12.36 34.39 55.79
N THR A 2 -12.70 33.21 56.31
CA THR A 2 -13.92 32.92 57.12
C THR A 2 -15.20 32.91 56.27
N ALA A 3 -16.11 31.94 56.32
CA ALA A 3 -16.28 30.67 57.02
C ALA A 3 -17.45 29.96 56.30
N ALA A 4 -17.37 28.66 56.01
CA ALA A 4 -18.11 27.59 56.69
C ALA A 4 -19.61 27.85 56.97
N ASN A 5 -20.48 26.97 56.48
CA ASN A 5 -21.54 26.42 57.33
C ASN A 5 -21.96 25.03 56.85
N ALA A 6 -21.59 24.06 57.68
CA ALA A 6 -22.14 22.72 57.74
C ALA A 6 -23.48 22.75 58.49
N ARG A 7 -24.35 21.77 58.22
CA ARG A 7 -25.36 21.31 59.18
C ARG A 7 -25.39 19.79 59.21
N THR A 8 -25.00 19.30 60.37
CA THR A 8 -25.08 17.95 60.91
C THR A 8 -26.47 17.68 61.53
N THR A 9 -27.00 16.47 61.29
CA THR A 9 -27.62 15.44 62.19
C THR A 9 -28.53 15.84 63.38
N PRO A 10 -29.47 14.99 63.87
CA PRO A 10 -29.13 13.69 64.49
C PRO A 10 -30.13 12.50 64.38
N ASP A 11 -29.56 11.30 64.54
CA ASP A 11 -29.97 10.11 65.31
C ASP A 11 -31.44 9.84 65.67
N ASN A 12 -31.87 8.59 65.49
CA ASN A 12 -32.10 7.74 66.66
C ASN A 12 -32.02 6.23 66.35
N ALA A 13 -31.35 5.52 67.25
CA ALA A 13 -31.13 4.08 67.31
C ALA A 13 -32.30 3.35 68.01
N THR A 14 -32.36 2.02 67.90
CA THR A 14 -32.52 1.00 68.99
C THR A 14 -32.66 -0.39 68.29
N GLN A 15 -31.71 -1.35 68.36
CA GLN A 15 -31.47 -2.38 69.42
C GLN A 15 -32.68 -3.35 69.54
N GLU A 16 -32.62 -4.70 69.54
CA GLU A 16 -31.82 -5.74 70.20
C GLU A 16 -32.15 -7.10 69.51
N ALA A 17 -31.21 -7.98 69.13
CA ALA A 17 -30.48 -9.01 69.90
C ALA A 17 -30.99 -10.46 69.64
N PRO A 18 -30.14 -11.49 69.81
CA PRO A 18 -30.14 -12.75 69.05
C PRO A 18 -30.62 -13.97 69.86
N THR A 19 -31.02 -15.08 69.22
CA THR A 19 -30.94 -16.40 69.89
C THR A 19 -30.96 -17.62 68.95
N MET A 20 -30.19 -18.62 69.37
CA MET A 20 -30.26 -20.08 69.14
C MET A 20 -29.65 -20.66 67.86
N THR A 21 -28.34 -20.89 67.95
CA THR A 21 -27.67 -22.12 67.49
C THR A 21 -28.41 -23.37 67.99
N SER A 22 -28.67 -24.32 67.08
CA SER A 22 -28.70 -25.74 67.43
C SER A 22 -28.15 -26.54 66.26
N GLU A 23 -27.16 -27.37 66.61
CA GLU A 23 -26.41 -28.26 65.74
C GLU A 23 -27.34 -29.27 65.06
N ASN A 24 -27.04 -29.57 63.79
CA ASN A 24 -27.15 -30.93 63.29
C ASN A 24 -26.12 -31.11 62.19
N ALA A 25 -24.98 -31.69 62.57
CA ALA A 25 -24.06 -32.33 61.66
C ALA A 25 -24.74 -33.59 61.09
N ASN A 26 -24.86 -33.69 59.77
CA ASN A 26 -24.66 -34.96 59.08
C ASN A 26 -24.41 -34.77 57.57
N ILE A 27 -23.15 -35.02 57.20
CA ILE A 27 -22.72 -35.89 56.10
C ILE A 27 -23.07 -35.42 54.66
N THR A 28 -22.05 -34.84 54.04
CA THR A 28 -21.50 -35.21 52.72
C THR A 28 -22.42 -35.21 51.50
N ALA A 29 -22.31 -34.14 50.69
CA ALA A 29 -22.28 -34.24 49.24
C ALA A 29 -21.48 -33.06 48.69
N THR A 30 -20.15 -33.22 48.58
CA THR A 30 -19.33 -32.42 47.68
C THR A 30 -19.83 -32.71 46.26
N THR A 31 -20.74 -31.88 45.76
CA THR A 31 -20.99 -31.77 44.32
C THR A 31 -19.75 -31.14 43.70
N ASP A 32 -18.84 -31.99 43.23
CA ASP A 32 -17.85 -31.66 42.20
C ASP A 32 -18.61 -31.15 40.97
N THR A 33 -18.88 -29.86 40.97
CA THR A 33 -19.33 -29.16 39.77
C THR A 33 -18.03 -28.75 39.07
N PRO A 34 -17.66 -29.35 37.93
CA PRO A 34 -16.49 -28.88 37.19
C PRO A 34 -16.69 -27.39 36.89
N PRO A 35 -15.63 -26.56 37.00
CA PRO A 35 -15.73 -25.13 36.72
C PRO A 35 -16.33 -24.96 35.32
N SER A 36 -17.48 -24.27 35.25
CA SER A 36 -18.17 -23.97 34.01
C SER A 36 -17.20 -23.24 33.08
N MET A 37 -16.74 -23.92 32.03
CA MET A 37 -15.91 -23.31 30.99
C MET A 37 -16.65 -22.08 30.45
N PRO A 38 -16.01 -20.90 30.39
CA PRO A 38 -16.62 -19.74 29.76
C PRO A 38 -16.93 -20.10 28.30
N GLN A 39 -18.19 -20.09 27.91
CA GLN A 39 -18.55 -20.37 26.52
C GLN A 39 -18.16 -19.16 25.67
N PRO A 40 -17.19 -19.29 24.73
CA PRO A 40 -16.97 -18.24 23.76
C PRO A 40 -18.22 -18.11 22.88
N SER A 41 -18.57 -16.88 22.56
CA SER A 41 -19.69 -16.57 21.66
C SER A 41 -19.52 -17.32 20.33
N ARG A 42 -20.53 -18.11 19.92
CA ARG A 42 -20.56 -19.02 18.75
C ARG A 42 -20.47 -18.30 17.38
N ARG A 43 -19.47 -17.46 17.13
CA ARG A 43 -19.24 -16.76 15.85
C ARG A 43 -17.96 -17.20 15.12
N LEU A 44 -17.38 -18.33 15.49
CA LEU A 44 -15.97 -18.70 15.23
C LEU A 44 -15.70 -19.57 13.98
N LEU A 45 -16.50 -19.60 12.91
CA LEU A 45 -16.38 -20.72 11.95
C LEU A 45 -16.53 -20.41 10.44
N GLU A 46 -16.23 -19.20 9.95
CA GLU A 46 -16.41 -18.92 8.50
C GLU A 46 -15.25 -18.19 7.79
N ILE A 47 -14.11 -17.93 8.46
CA ILE A 47 -12.98 -17.23 7.81
C ILE A 47 -11.73 -18.10 7.93
N ASP A 48 -11.27 -18.62 6.79
CA ASP A 48 -9.98 -19.30 6.67
C ASP A 48 -8.86 -18.25 6.66
N PHE A 49 -8.03 -18.24 7.69
CA PHE A 49 -6.83 -17.40 7.75
C PHE A 49 -5.63 -18.14 7.14
N GLU A 50 -4.98 -17.50 6.17
CA GLU A 50 -3.70 -17.98 5.64
C GLU A 50 -2.53 -17.27 6.33
N TYR A 51 -1.49 -18.04 6.67
CA TYR A 51 -0.25 -17.47 7.18
C TYR A 51 0.44 -16.64 6.10
N GLN A 52 0.82 -15.41 6.44
CA GLN A 52 1.64 -14.56 5.59
C GLN A 52 3.06 -14.46 6.16
N PRO A 53 4.08 -15.01 5.48
CA PRO A 53 5.45 -14.92 5.95
C PRO A 53 5.99 -13.49 5.91
N THR A 54 7.00 -13.22 6.73
CA THR A 54 7.74 -11.97 6.68
C THR A 54 8.34 -11.75 5.29
N THR A 55 8.13 -10.56 4.73
CA THR A 55 8.69 -10.22 3.43
C THR A 55 10.20 -9.94 3.56
N PRO A 56 11.00 -10.11 2.49
CA PRO A 56 12.42 -9.78 2.51
C PRO A 56 12.70 -8.32 2.90
N ALA A 57 11.74 -7.42 2.71
CA ALA A 57 11.85 -6.03 3.12
C ALA A 57 11.92 -5.88 4.64
N ILE A 58 11.09 -6.64 5.37
CA ILE A 58 11.05 -6.65 6.84
C ILE A 58 12.38 -7.16 7.41
N GLU A 59 12.95 -8.20 6.81
CA GLU A 59 14.23 -8.78 7.25
C GLU A 59 15.43 -7.88 6.94
N ALA A 60 15.39 -7.15 5.83
CA ALA A 60 16.53 -6.38 5.34
C ALA A 60 16.58 -4.91 5.82
N LEU A 61 15.45 -4.32 6.20
CA LEU A 61 15.33 -2.89 6.45
C LEU A 61 14.82 -2.57 7.85
N THR A 62 15.44 -1.57 8.48
CA THR A 62 14.85 -0.93 9.66
C THR A 62 13.83 0.13 9.23
N PRO A 63 12.84 0.48 10.09
CA PRO A 63 11.86 1.53 9.78
C PRO A 63 12.51 2.85 9.34
N GLN A 64 13.59 3.28 9.99
CA GLN A 64 14.28 4.52 9.63
C GLN A 64 14.93 4.44 8.25
N ARG A 65 15.48 3.28 7.87
CA ARG A 65 16.06 3.07 6.53
C ARG A 65 14.97 3.03 5.46
N ALA A 66 13.84 2.39 5.75
CA ALA A 66 12.71 2.33 4.84
C ALA A 66 12.12 3.74 4.58
N HIS A 67 11.94 4.55 5.63
CA HIS A 67 11.51 5.94 5.49
C HIS A 67 12.50 6.80 4.69
N ARG A 68 13.81 6.71 4.97
CA ARG A 68 14.82 7.44 4.19
C ARG A 68 14.81 7.06 2.71
N ALA A 69 14.65 5.77 2.40
CA ALA A 69 14.56 5.30 1.03
C ALA A 69 13.29 5.79 0.34
N LEU A 70 12.16 5.80 1.05
CA LEU A 70 10.91 6.38 0.58
C LEU A 70 11.03 7.88 0.30
N ASP A 71 11.62 8.65 1.20
CA ASP A 71 11.79 10.09 1.03
C ASP A 71 12.68 10.42 -0.16
N LYS A 72 13.77 9.67 -0.35
CA LYS A 72 14.62 9.78 -1.55
C LYS A 72 13.85 9.49 -2.83
N ALA A 73 13.12 8.37 -2.88
CA ALA A 73 12.32 8.03 -4.06
C ALA A 73 11.20 9.04 -4.32
N ARG A 74 10.61 9.60 -3.26
CA ARG A 74 9.57 10.65 -3.32
C ARG A 74 10.14 11.94 -3.90
N THR A 75 11.30 12.41 -3.44
CA THR A 75 11.92 13.63 -3.97
C THR A 75 12.35 13.46 -5.43
N GLU A 76 12.92 12.31 -5.79
CA GLU A 76 13.27 11.98 -7.18
C GLU A 76 12.03 11.95 -8.08
N TYR A 77 10.96 11.27 -7.67
CA TYR A 77 9.71 11.22 -8.42
C TYR A 77 9.10 12.62 -8.59
N LEU A 78 9.03 13.43 -7.54
CA LEU A 78 8.50 14.79 -7.62
C LEU A 78 9.33 15.70 -8.54
N ALA A 79 10.67 15.56 -8.54
CA ALA A 79 11.53 16.31 -9.44
C ALA A 79 11.28 15.97 -10.91
N TRP A 80 11.17 14.68 -11.24
CA TRP A 80 10.83 14.24 -12.60
C TRP A 80 9.43 14.65 -13.02
N ARG A 81 8.47 14.51 -12.10
CA ARG A 81 7.07 14.91 -12.30
C ARG A 81 6.93 16.39 -12.64
N GLU A 82 7.66 17.27 -11.94
CA GLU A 82 7.62 18.71 -12.22
C GLU A 82 8.23 19.04 -13.59
N ARG A 83 9.37 18.43 -13.94
CA ARG A 83 9.99 18.60 -15.27
C ARG A 83 9.05 18.14 -16.39
N LEU A 84 8.41 16.98 -16.22
CA LEU A 84 7.45 16.46 -17.19
C LEU A 84 6.26 17.40 -17.35
N LYS A 85 5.72 17.92 -16.24
CA LYS A 85 4.60 18.87 -16.25
C LYS A 85 4.95 20.14 -17.04
N GLN A 86 6.12 20.71 -16.80
CA GLN A 86 6.60 21.90 -17.50
C GLN A 86 6.75 21.63 -19.00
N ALA A 87 7.53 20.61 -19.38
CA ALA A 87 7.77 20.29 -20.78
C ALA A 87 6.48 19.91 -21.54
N SER A 88 5.58 19.15 -20.92
CA SER A 88 4.29 18.78 -21.53
C SER A 88 3.39 20.00 -21.70
N GLY A 89 3.38 20.92 -20.72
CA GLY A 89 2.63 22.18 -20.80
C GLY A 89 3.15 23.10 -21.91
N GLU A 90 4.46 23.19 -22.06
CA GLU A 90 5.09 23.95 -23.15
C GLU A 90 4.78 23.33 -24.53
N LEU A 91 4.86 22.01 -24.66
CA LEU A 91 4.50 21.30 -25.89
C LEU A 91 3.04 21.57 -26.27
N ALA A 92 2.10 21.42 -25.33
CA ALA A 92 0.69 21.70 -25.56
C ALA A 92 0.45 23.17 -25.95
N ARG A 93 1.19 24.11 -25.33
CA ARG A 93 1.13 25.53 -25.69
C ARG A 93 1.61 25.76 -27.12
N LEU A 94 2.75 25.19 -27.51
CA LEU A 94 3.30 25.33 -28.85
C LEU A 94 2.37 24.75 -29.91
N GLN A 95 1.82 23.56 -29.67
CA GLN A 95 0.84 22.92 -30.56
C GLN A 95 -0.39 23.81 -30.77
N LYS A 96 -0.91 24.41 -29.69
CA LYS A 96 -2.03 25.36 -29.77
C LYS A 96 -1.66 26.62 -30.55
N THR A 97 -0.46 27.16 -30.35
CA THR A 97 0.03 28.33 -31.09
C THR A 97 0.20 28.04 -32.57
N VAL A 98 0.76 26.88 -32.94
CA VAL A 98 0.88 26.45 -34.35
C VAL A 98 -0.49 26.34 -35.00
N SER A 99 -1.43 25.63 -34.35
CA SER A 99 -2.79 25.50 -34.88
C SER A 99 -3.48 26.86 -35.06
N ALA A 100 -3.28 27.79 -34.13
CA ALA A 100 -3.80 29.14 -34.24
C ALA A 100 -3.14 29.92 -35.39
N ALA A 101 -1.81 29.85 -35.54
CA ALA A 101 -1.07 30.52 -36.61
C ALA A 101 -1.47 29.98 -37.99
N GLU A 102 -1.65 28.66 -38.14
CA GLU A 102 -2.13 28.02 -39.36
C GLU A 102 -3.55 28.48 -39.72
N ALA A 103 -4.45 28.58 -38.73
CA ALA A 103 -5.80 29.10 -38.95
C ALA A 103 -5.77 30.56 -39.41
N GLN A 104 -4.91 31.40 -38.82
CA GLN A 104 -4.74 32.80 -39.22
C GLN A 104 -4.10 32.94 -40.61
N GLU A 105 -3.11 32.11 -40.94
CA GLU A 105 -2.52 32.03 -42.27
C GLU A 105 -3.59 31.69 -43.32
N GLN A 106 -4.43 30.68 -43.06
CA GLN A 106 -5.48 30.28 -43.99
C GLN A 106 -6.54 31.38 -44.18
N GLU A 107 -6.93 32.05 -43.11
CA GLU A 107 -7.91 33.14 -43.18
C GLU A 107 -7.36 34.35 -43.93
N ALA A 108 -6.15 34.81 -43.59
CA ALA A 108 -5.46 35.87 -44.34
C ALA A 108 -5.25 35.47 -45.80
N GLY A 109 -4.92 34.20 -46.05
CA GLY A 109 -4.77 33.59 -47.37
C GLY A 109 -6.03 33.63 -48.22
N LYS A 110 -7.19 33.33 -47.63
CA LYS A 110 -8.49 33.45 -48.29
C LYS A 110 -8.86 34.91 -48.52
N GLY A 111 -8.60 35.77 -47.55
CA GLY A 111 -8.84 37.22 -47.61
C GLY A 111 -8.13 37.87 -48.80
N TRP A 112 -6.82 37.68 -48.91
CA TRP A 112 -6.06 38.40 -49.94
C TRP A 112 -6.37 37.88 -51.34
N ARG A 113 -6.64 36.57 -51.50
CA ARG A 113 -7.04 35.99 -52.79
C ARG A 113 -8.38 36.54 -53.24
N ARG A 114 -9.35 36.69 -52.33
CA ARG A 114 -10.64 37.30 -52.62
C ARG A 114 -10.47 38.76 -53.03
N ALA A 115 -9.77 39.55 -52.22
CA ALA A 115 -9.51 40.97 -52.51
C ALA A 115 -8.72 41.16 -53.82
N PHE A 116 -7.81 40.26 -54.17
CA PHE A 116 -7.08 40.27 -55.43
C PHE A 116 -7.97 39.98 -56.64
N LEU A 117 -8.89 39.02 -56.53
CA LEU A 117 -9.88 38.72 -57.57
C LEU A 117 -10.88 39.87 -57.75
N GLU A 118 -11.39 40.44 -56.65
CA GLU A 118 -12.29 41.59 -56.65
C GLU A 118 -11.62 42.84 -57.25
N GLY A 119 -10.34 43.04 -56.97
CA GLY A 119 -9.51 44.09 -57.57
C GLY A 119 -9.04 43.82 -59.00
N ALA A 120 -9.58 42.81 -59.69
CA ALA A 120 -9.20 42.42 -61.05
C ALA A 120 -7.69 42.20 -61.25
N GLY A 121 -7.03 41.64 -60.23
CA GLY A 121 -5.59 41.37 -60.25
C GLY A 121 -4.70 42.55 -59.87
N GLN A 122 -5.26 43.69 -59.44
CA GLN A 122 -4.46 44.78 -58.90
C GLN A 122 -4.03 44.50 -57.46
N GLN A 123 -2.72 44.61 -57.21
CA GLN A 123 -2.16 44.50 -55.86
C GLN A 123 -2.34 45.81 -55.08
N GLY A 124 -3.56 46.02 -54.58
CA GLY A 124 -3.86 47.09 -53.65
C GLY A 124 -3.06 46.99 -52.35
N ARG A 125 -3.12 48.04 -51.51
CA ARG A 125 -2.47 48.05 -50.19
C ARG A 125 -2.94 46.90 -49.30
N GLU A 126 -4.25 46.66 -49.27
CA GLU A 126 -4.86 45.60 -48.46
C GLU A 126 -4.40 44.19 -48.86
N VAL A 127 -4.35 43.89 -50.17
CA VAL A 127 -3.82 42.62 -50.69
C VAL A 127 -2.37 42.40 -50.25
N ARG A 128 -1.53 43.43 -50.34
CA ARG A 128 -0.12 43.36 -49.91
C ARG A 128 0.02 43.17 -48.40
N ASP A 129 -0.80 43.85 -47.61
CA ASP A 129 -0.74 43.76 -46.16
C ASP A 129 -1.22 42.37 -45.67
N GLN A 130 -2.31 41.84 -46.22
CA GLN A 130 -2.79 40.49 -45.91
C GLN A 130 -1.82 39.40 -46.40
N GLN A 131 -1.16 39.58 -47.56
CA GLN A 131 -0.14 38.66 -48.04
C GLN A 131 1.10 38.64 -47.13
N LYS A 132 1.52 39.81 -46.62
CA LYS A 132 2.60 39.90 -45.62
C LYS A 132 2.21 39.21 -44.32
N GLN A 133 1.00 39.43 -43.81
CA GLN A 133 0.50 38.77 -42.61
C GLN A 133 0.46 37.25 -42.76
N ALA A 134 -0.05 36.74 -43.89
CA ALA A 134 -0.05 35.31 -44.16
C ALA A 134 1.38 34.72 -44.17
N THR A 135 2.33 35.43 -44.81
CA THR A 135 3.74 35.02 -44.81
C THR A 135 4.33 35.00 -43.40
N GLN A 136 4.05 36.02 -42.59
CA GLN A 136 4.52 36.11 -41.21
C GLN A 136 3.99 34.95 -40.36
N TRP A 137 2.68 34.67 -40.43
CA TRP A 137 2.08 33.55 -39.70
C TRP A 137 2.65 32.21 -40.12
N ARG A 138 2.95 32.03 -41.41
CA ARG A 138 3.60 30.82 -41.91
C ARG A 138 5.00 30.63 -41.34
N ILE A 139 5.83 31.67 -41.33
CA ILE A 139 7.18 31.64 -40.77
C ILE A 139 7.13 31.35 -39.27
N GLU A 140 6.23 31.99 -38.54
CA GLU A 140 6.04 31.73 -37.11
C GLU A 140 5.59 30.29 -36.85
N ALA A 141 4.65 29.75 -37.64
CA ALA A 141 4.23 28.37 -37.52
C ALA A 141 5.38 27.39 -37.78
N GLU A 142 6.21 27.64 -38.79
CA GLU A 142 7.39 26.83 -39.13
C GLU A 142 8.41 26.80 -37.96
N GLN A 143 8.80 27.96 -37.44
CA GLN A 143 9.71 28.05 -36.27
C GLN A 143 9.16 27.30 -35.04
N LYS A 144 7.84 27.34 -34.83
CA LYS A 144 7.21 26.64 -33.71
C LYS A 144 7.08 25.13 -33.96
N ARG A 145 6.93 24.69 -35.22
CA ARG A 145 6.98 23.26 -35.58
C ARG A 145 8.36 22.67 -35.34
N GLU A 146 9.43 23.37 -35.72
CA GLU A 146 10.81 22.95 -35.40
C GLU A 146 11.00 22.78 -33.89
N MET A 147 10.50 23.72 -33.09
CA MET A 147 10.55 23.60 -31.62
C MET A 147 9.74 22.40 -31.10
N ILE A 148 8.58 22.11 -31.69
CA ILE A 148 7.77 20.93 -31.34
C ILE A 148 8.53 19.64 -31.68
N GLU A 149 9.22 19.59 -32.82
CA GLU A 149 10.02 18.43 -33.23
C GLU A 149 11.16 18.15 -32.26
N LEU A 150 11.79 19.19 -31.71
CA LEU A 150 12.82 19.06 -30.68
C LEU A 150 12.26 18.67 -29.30
N LEU A 151 11.08 19.20 -28.93
CA LEU A 151 10.50 19.02 -27.59
C LEU A 151 9.72 17.71 -27.45
N THR A 152 9.14 17.19 -28.54
CA THR A 152 8.37 15.93 -28.53
C THR A 152 9.18 14.72 -28.01
N PRO A 153 10.39 14.41 -28.51
CA PRO A 153 11.19 13.31 -27.98
C PRO A 153 11.64 13.56 -26.53
N GLN A 154 11.88 14.82 -26.15
CA GLN A 154 12.20 15.19 -24.76
C GLN A 154 11.04 14.88 -23.81
N VAL A 155 9.81 15.23 -24.19
CA VAL A 155 8.61 14.92 -23.40
C VAL A 155 8.43 13.40 -23.29
N GLU A 156 8.60 12.65 -24.39
CA GLU A 156 8.54 11.19 -24.35
C GLU A 156 9.59 10.59 -23.38
N TRP A 157 10.84 11.05 -23.47
CA TRP A 157 11.92 10.63 -22.58
C TRP A 157 11.59 10.95 -21.11
N LEU A 158 11.09 12.15 -20.82
CA LEU A 158 10.66 12.55 -19.48
C LEU A 158 9.51 11.69 -18.96
N LYS A 159 8.56 11.29 -19.81
CA LYS A 159 7.47 10.39 -19.42
C LYS A 159 8.02 9.02 -19.00
N ILE A 160 8.97 8.46 -19.75
CA ILE A 160 9.60 7.17 -19.42
C ILE A 160 10.39 7.28 -18.09
N ARG A 161 11.18 8.34 -17.90
CA ARG A 161 11.94 8.56 -16.65
C ARG A 161 11.01 8.75 -15.45
N THR A 162 9.94 9.53 -15.60
CA THR A 162 8.94 9.74 -14.55
C THR A 162 8.25 8.42 -14.19
N ARG A 163 8.00 7.55 -15.18
CA ARG A 163 7.43 6.22 -14.94
C ARG A 163 8.35 5.34 -14.09
N TYR A 164 9.64 5.28 -14.39
CA TYR A 164 10.60 4.54 -13.58
C TYR A 164 10.67 5.07 -12.15
N ALA A 165 10.73 6.39 -11.98
CA ALA A 165 10.75 7.01 -10.66
C ALA A 165 9.46 6.71 -9.87
N ARG A 166 8.30 6.66 -10.55
CA ARG A 166 7.02 6.28 -9.93
C ARG A 166 7.01 4.82 -9.48
N GLU A 167 7.46 3.90 -10.32
CA GLU A 167 7.54 2.47 -9.98
C GLU A 167 8.45 2.26 -8.77
N GLU A 168 9.60 2.93 -8.73
CA GLU A 168 10.51 2.90 -7.57
C GLU A 168 9.86 3.51 -6.32
N PHE A 169 9.20 4.67 -6.44
CA PHE A 169 8.46 5.28 -5.33
C PHE A 169 7.38 4.35 -4.77
N GLN A 170 6.59 3.69 -5.63
CA GLN A 170 5.56 2.73 -5.21
C GLN A 170 6.16 1.50 -4.53
N HIS A 171 7.26 0.98 -5.05
CA HIS A 171 7.99 -0.13 -4.44
C HIS A 171 8.52 0.25 -3.05
N ARG A 172 9.16 1.42 -2.90
CA ARG A 172 9.63 1.94 -1.60
C ARG A 172 8.48 2.24 -0.63
N LEU A 173 7.35 2.71 -1.13
CA LEU A 173 6.18 3.00 -0.31
C LEU A 173 5.63 1.72 0.32
N ARG A 174 5.47 0.64 -0.47
CA ARG A 174 5.05 -0.66 0.04
C ARG A 174 6.03 -1.21 1.07
N ALA A 175 7.34 -1.17 0.76
CA ALA A 175 8.36 -1.60 1.70
C ALA A 175 8.33 -0.82 3.02
N ALA A 176 8.14 0.51 2.97
CA ALA A 176 8.00 1.33 4.18
C ALA A 176 6.72 1.02 4.95
N GLN A 177 5.59 0.80 4.28
CA GLN A 177 4.35 0.39 4.91
C GLN A 177 4.50 -0.96 5.62
N GLU A 178 5.06 -1.96 4.94
CA GLU A 178 5.29 -3.30 5.49
C GLU A 178 6.22 -3.24 6.71
N VAL A 179 7.40 -2.63 6.56
CA VAL A 179 8.42 -2.57 7.63
C VAL A 179 7.90 -1.81 8.83
N THR A 180 7.32 -0.62 8.64
CA THR A 180 6.83 0.21 9.75
C THR A 180 5.65 -0.45 10.44
N THR A 181 4.67 -0.96 9.71
CA THR A 181 3.50 -1.63 10.31
C THR A 181 3.93 -2.86 11.09
N HIS A 182 4.83 -3.68 10.54
CA HIS A 182 5.31 -4.87 11.21
C HIS A 182 6.08 -4.55 12.51
N HIS A 183 7.04 -3.63 12.45
CA HIS A 183 7.84 -3.28 13.63
C HIS A 183 7.00 -2.58 14.71
N THR A 184 6.08 -1.70 14.32
CA THR A 184 5.17 -1.06 15.27
C THR A 184 4.25 -2.10 15.90
N LEU A 185 3.65 -2.99 15.10
CA LEU A 185 2.79 -4.06 15.63
C LEU A 185 3.54 -4.97 16.60
N LEU A 186 4.78 -5.35 16.26
CA LEU A 186 5.61 -6.18 17.13
C LEU A 186 5.92 -5.48 18.47
N ALA A 187 6.33 -4.22 18.43
CA ALA A 187 6.62 -3.45 19.65
C ALA A 187 5.39 -3.26 20.54
N GLU A 188 4.22 -2.97 19.94
CA GLU A 188 2.96 -2.85 20.69
C GLU A 188 2.51 -4.21 21.26
N ALA A 189 2.70 -5.30 20.50
CA ALA A 189 2.41 -6.65 20.98
C ALA A 189 3.33 -7.02 22.15
N GLU A 190 4.64 -6.76 22.05
CA GLU A 190 5.60 -6.95 23.15
C GLU A 190 5.14 -6.18 24.40
N SER A 191 4.80 -4.90 24.25
CA SER A 191 4.31 -4.09 25.37
C SER A 191 3.01 -4.64 25.99
N LEU A 192 2.10 -5.17 25.17
CA LEU A 192 0.85 -5.78 25.65
C LEU A 192 1.12 -7.07 26.43
N PHE A 193 2.05 -7.91 25.97
CA PHE A 193 2.39 -9.16 26.65
C PHE A 193 3.24 -8.97 27.91
N ASP A 194 4.04 -7.91 27.98
CA ASP A 194 4.82 -7.54 29.17
C ASP A 194 3.94 -6.99 30.31
N GLY A 195 2.83 -6.31 29.97
CA GLY A 195 1.90 -5.72 30.93
C GLY A 195 0.80 -6.67 31.47
N LEU A 196 0.69 -7.88 30.92
CA LEU A 196 -0.39 -8.83 31.25
C LEU A 196 0.10 -10.01 32.08
N GLU A 197 -0.71 -10.44 33.06
CA GLU A 197 -0.61 -11.79 33.64
C GLU A 197 -1.01 -12.84 32.59
N SER A 198 -0.09 -13.12 31.69
CA SER A 198 -0.31 -13.95 30.50
C SER A 198 -0.17 -15.45 30.75
N GLY A 199 0.06 -15.89 32.00
CA GLY A 199 0.32 -17.30 32.33
C GLY A 199 -0.79 -18.25 31.88
N ALA A 200 -2.06 -17.93 32.19
CA ALA A 200 -3.21 -18.74 31.81
C ALA A 200 -3.45 -18.73 30.28
N PHE A 201 -3.21 -17.60 29.63
CA PHE A 201 -3.31 -17.47 28.17
C PHE A 201 -2.23 -18.33 27.48
N ARG A 202 -0.97 -18.24 27.93
CA ARG A 202 0.14 -19.04 27.40
C ARG A 202 -0.08 -20.55 27.56
N ALA A 203 -0.60 -20.97 28.72
CA ALA A 203 -0.94 -22.38 28.96
C ALA A 203 -2.08 -22.89 28.07
N SER A 204 -3.07 -22.04 27.77
CA SER A 204 -4.16 -22.38 26.85
C SER A 204 -3.66 -22.43 25.40
N LEU A 205 -2.74 -21.52 25.04
CA LEU A 205 -2.14 -21.46 23.70
C LEU A 205 -1.26 -22.68 23.42
N SER A 206 -0.47 -23.16 24.40
CA SER A 206 0.30 -24.38 24.23
C SER A 206 -0.58 -25.62 24.01
N GLY A 207 -1.72 -25.70 24.72
CA GLY A 207 -2.71 -26.75 24.48
C GLY A 207 -3.31 -26.71 23.07
N LEU A 208 -3.60 -25.51 22.56
CA LEU A 208 -4.06 -25.34 21.17
C LEU A 208 -2.99 -25.76 20.16
N PHE A 209 -1.73 -25.36 20.36
CA PHE A 209 -0.63 -25.68 19.46
C PHE A 209 -0.34 -27.19 19.41
N GLN A 210 -0.43 -27.87 20.56
CA GLN A 210 -0.31 -29.33 20.60
C GLN A 210 -1.46 -29.99 19.84
N ARG A 211 -2.70 -29.54 20.04
CA ARG A 211 -3.85 -30.06 19.32
C ARG A 211 -3.68 -29.90 17.80
N ILE A 212 -3.22 -28.76 17.32
CA ILE A 212 -2.97 -28.52 15.88
C ILE A 212 -1.89 -29.47 15.33
N SER A 213 -0.83 -29.70 16.10
CA SER A 213 0.23 -30.67 15.76
C SER A 213 -0.35 -32.07 15.64
N ASP A 214 -1.06 -32.51 16.68
CA ASP A 214 -1.67 -33.83 16.74
C ASP A 214 -2.73 -34.03 15.65
N ASP A 215 -3.58 -33.04 15.38
CA ASP A 215 -4.62 -33.09 14.35
C ASP A 215 -4.00 -33.26 12.95
N LEU A 216 -2.91 -32.54 12.64
CA LEU A 216 -2.22 -32.69 11.35
C LEU A 216 -1.52 -34.05 11.26
N CYS A 217 -0.83 -34.46 12.32
CA CYS A 217 -0.21 -35.77 12.40
C CYS A 217 -1.24 -36.89 12.27
N ASN A 218 -2.45 -36.68 12.80
CA ASN A 218 -3.53 -37.65 12.74
C ASN A 218 -4.39 -37.56 11.47
N ASP A 219 -4.11 -36.62 10.56
CA ASP A 219 -4.81 -36.50 9.29
C ASP A 219 -4.30 -37.55 8.30
N ALA A 220 -5.05 -38.65 8.18
CA ALA A 220 -4.73 -39.75 7.26
C ALA A 220 -4.64 -39.30 5.79
N SER A 221 -5.44 -38.31 5.36
CA SER A 221 -5.40 -37.83 3.97
C SER A 221 -4.16 -37.00 3.69
N TYR A 222 -3.73 -36.21 4.67
CA TYR A 222 -2.50 -35.43 4.59
C TYR A 222 -1.26 -36.34 4.67
N MET A 223 -1.20 -37.26 5.64
CA MET A 223 -0.06 -38.14 5.86
C MET A 223 0.13 -39.21 4.79
N LEU A 224 -0.93 -39.59 4.07
CA LEU A 224 -0.83 -40.48 2.91
C LEU A 224 0.12 -39.93 1.83
N ARG A 225 0.29 -38.61 1.73
CA ARG A 225 1.24 -37.97 0.78
C ARG A 225 2.69 -38.32 1.07
N TYR A 226 2.98 -38.71 2.31
CA TYR A 226 4.29 -39.19 2.76
C TYR A 226 4.35 -40.72 2.85
N GLY A 227 3.29 -41.43 2.44
CA GLY A 227 3.21 -42.88 2.47
C GLY A 227 3.02 -43.47 3.88
N LEU A 228 2.53 -42.67 4.84
CA LEU A 228 2.38 -43.08 6.23
C LEU A 228 0.92 -43.40 6.58
N ASP A 229 0.74 -44.51 7.28
CA ASP A 229 -0.55 -44.91 7.86
C ASP A 229 -0.62 -44.48 9.33
N VAL A 230 -1.42 -43.44 9.56
CA VAL A 230 -1.66 -42.82 10.86
C VAL A 230 -2.26 -43.82 11.88
N SER A 231 -2.99 -44.84 11.43
CA SER A 231 -3.64 -45.79 12.33
C SER A 231 -2.64 -46.62 13.15
N SER A 232 -1.39 -46.72 12.67
CA SER A 232 -0.33 -47.48 13.31
C SER A 232 0.38 -46.71 14.43
N GLN A 233 0.46 -45.38 14.33
CA GLN A 233 1.07 -44.50 15.33
C GLN A 233 0.39 -43.12 15.33
N PRO A 234 -0.50 -42.82 16.29
CA PRO A 234 -1.12 -41.51 16.37
C PRO A 234 -0.18 -40.44 16.94
N GLY A 235 -0.36 -39.20 16.49
CA GLY A 235 0.33 -38.01 16.98
C GLY A 235 1.78 -37.86 16.51
N GLU A 236 2.59 -37.15 17.29
CA GLU A 236 3.95 -36.78 16.89
C GLU A 236 4.94 -37.96 16.74
N GLY A 237 4.57 -39.17 17.15
CA GLY A 237 5.37 -40.39 16.91
C GLY A 237 5.67 -40.64 15.43
N ILE A 238 4.82 -40.12 14.53
CA ILE A 238 4.96 -40.20 13.07
C ILE A 238 6.27 -39.58 12.57
N PHE A 239 6.83 -38.60 13.28
CA PHE A 239 8.10 -37.97 12.89
C PHE A 239 9.28 -38.94 12.83
N ALA A 240 9.24 -40.07 13.54
CA ALA A 240 10.29 -41.09 13.47
C ALA A 240 10.35 -41.81 12.11
N PHE A 241 9.29 -41.71 11.29
CA PHE A 241 9.15 -42.38 10.00
C PHE A 241 9.29 -41.43 8.81
N LEU A 242 9.40 -40.13 9.09
CA LEU A 242 9.63 -39.10 8.08
C LEU A 242 11.14 -38.90 7.87
N ASP A 243 11.56 -38.69 6.63
CA ASP A 243 12.91 -38.22 6.37
C ASP A 243 13.09 -36.76 6.82
N ASN A 244 14.32 -36.23 6.79
CA ASN A 244 14.61 -34.87 7.23
C ASN A 244 13.85 -33.80 6.44
N ARG A 245 13.64 -33.97 5.13
CA ARG A 245 12.95 -33.00 4.28
C ARG A 245 11.45 -33.02 4.53
N GLN A 246 10.88 -34.21 4.68
CA GLN A 246 9.48 -34.41 5.00
C GLN A 246 9.17 -33.91 6.41
N THR A 247 10.03 -34.20 7.38
CA THR A 247 9.94 -33.65 8.75
C THR A 247 9.92 -32.13 8.75
N GLN A 248 10.80 -31.49 7.96
CA GLN A 248 10.82 -30.04 7.83
C GLN A 248 9.53 -29.49 7.21
N ALA A 249 8.99 -30.15 6.18
CA ALA A 249 7.74 -29.75 5.53
C ALA A 249 6.54 -29.85 6.49
N VAL A 250 6.38 -30.99 7.17
CA VAL A 250 5.29 -31.17 8.14
C VAL A 250 5.41 -30.16 9.28
N ARG A 251 6.61 -29.93 9.83
CA ARG A 251 6.84 -28.91 10.86
C ARG A 251 6.63 -27.47 10.36
N HIS A 252 6.77 -27.23 9.07
CA HIS A 252 6.45 -25.94 8.48
C HIS A 252 4.94 -25.74 8.46
N ASP A 253 4.18 -26.70 7.92
CA ASP A 253 2.72 -26.65 7.84
C ASP A 253 2.05 -26.57 9.22
N ILE A 254 2.59 -27.27 10.23
CA ILE A 254 2.14 -27.12 11.63
C ILE A 254 2.30 -25.67 12.09
N ARG A 255 3.46 -25.05 11.84
CA ARG A 255 3.72 -23.65 12.22
C ARG A 255 2.80 -22.69 11.50
N GLU A 256 2.56 -22.88 10.20
CA GLU A 256 1.62 -22.04 9.44
C GLU A 256 0.21 -22.09 10.03
N ARG A 257 -0.29 -23.29 10.35
CA ARG A 257 -1.60 -23.47 11.00
C ARG A 257 -1.65 -22.86 12.40
N GLN A 258 -0.57 -22.97 13.17
CA GLN A 258 -0.46 -22.34 14.48
C GLN A 258 -0.50 -20.80 14.40
N TYR A 259 0.22 -20.21 13.43
CA TYR A 259 0.18 -18.77 13.20
C TYR A 259 -1.18 -18.30 12.71
N ALA A 260 -1.82 -19.03 11.80
CA ALA A 260 -3.18 -18.74 11.32
C ALA A 260 -4.20 -18.76 12.46
N ALA A 261 -4.18 -19.79 13.31
CA ALA A 261 -5.09 -19.91 14.45
C ALA A 261 -4.90 -18.76 15.46
N LEU A 262 -3.67 -18.32 15.69
CA LEU A 262 -3.40 -17.15 16.54
C LEU A 262 -3.90 -15.85 15.90
N GLY A 263 -3.72 -15.68 14.59
CA GLY A 263 -4.26 -14.56 13.82
C GLY A 263 -5.78 -14.47 13.88
N GLU A 264 -6.47 -15.60 13.73
CA GLU A 264 -7.92 -15.70 13.83
C GLU A 264 -8.42 -15.28 15.23
N LEU A 265 -7.78 -15.77 16.29
CA LEU A 265 -8.12 -15.40 17.68
C LEU A 265 -7.97 -13.89 17.92
N VAL A 266 -6.87 -13.30 17.46
CA VAL A 266 -6.63 -11.85 17.62
C VAL A 266 -7.63 -11.04 16.79
N TRP A 267 -7.88 -11.44 15.55
CA TRP A 267 -8.82 -10.75 14.65
C TRP A 267 -10.24 -10.68 15.23
N HIS A 268 -10.71 -11.77 15.85
CA HIS A 268 -12.03 -11.79 16.46
C HIS A 268 -12.17 -10.89 17.69
N LEU A 269 -11.06 -10.60 18.38
CA LEU A 269 -11.04 -9.73 19.55
C LEU A 269 -10.86 -8.25 19.19
N LEU A 270 -10.47 -7.94 17.94
CA LEU A 270 -10.27 -6.55 17.51
C LEU A 270 -11.60 -5.78 17.45
N PRO A 271 -11.65 -4.56 18.03
CA PRO A 271 -12.81 -3.69 17.89
C PRO A 271 -12.98 -3.27 16.42
N LYS A 272 -14.21 -3.31 15.90
CA LYS A 272 -14.55 -2.98 14.50
C LYS A 272 -14.55 -1.47 14.19
N THR A 273 -13.87 -0.66 14.99
CA THR A 273 -13.77 0.78 14.79
C THR A 273 -12.77 1.10 13.70
N ALA A 274 -13.09 2.06 12.82
CA ALA A 274 -12.19 2.49 11.77
C ALA A 274 -10.95 3.15 12.39
N THR A 275 -9.79 2.55 12.16
CA THR A 275 -8.49 3.14 12.52
C THR A 275 -8.02 4.05 11.38
N GLU A 276 -7.57 5.26 11.70
CA GLU A 276 -7.03 6.18 10.70
C GLU A 276 -5.63 5.74 10.23
N GLU A 277 -5.40 5.70 8.92
CA GLU A 277 -4.08 5.42 8.36
C GLU A 277 -3.11 6.60 8.60
N PRO A 278 -1.86 6.33 8.99
CA PRO A 278 -0.86 7.37 9.17
C PRO A 278 -0.60 8.14 7.86
N THR A 279 -0.72 9.47 7.92
CA THR A 279 -0.63 10.40 6.78
C THR A 279 0.70 10.37 6.02
N THR A 280 1.80 9.92 6.66
CA THR A 280 3.14 9.87 6.07
C THR A 280 3.31 8.79 5.01
N LEU A 281 2.47 7.75 5.04
CA LEU A 281 2.48 6.59 4.15
C LEU A 281 1.44 6.70 3.02
N ARG A 282 0.96 7.92 2.72
CA ARG A 282 0.04 8.14 1.60
C ARG A 282 0.78 8.14 0.26
N GLY A 283 0.13 7.51 -0.72
CA GLY A 283 0.56 7.52 -2.12
C GLY A 283 0.33 8.87 -2.81
N ILE A 284 0.92 9.03 -3.99
CA ILE A 284 0.78 10.21 -4.85
C ILE A 284 0.05 9.82 -6.13
N ALA A 285 -1.04 10.52 -6.45
CA ALA A 285 -1.78 10.32 -7.69
C ALA A 285 -0.93 10.72 -8.93
N PRO A 286 -1.01 9.97 -10.04
CA PRO A 286 -0.28 10.30 -11.26
C PRO A 286 -0.82 11.60 -11.88
N LEU A 287 0.01 12.32 -12.62
CA LEU A 287 -0.45 13.37 -13.53
C LEU A 287 -1.13 12.76 -14.77
N ASP A 288 -2.02 13.52 -15.39
CA ASP A 288 -2.66 13.11 -16.66
C ASP A 288 -1.67 12.96 -17.82
N CYS A 289 -0.54 13.67 -17.76
CA CYS A 289 0.54 13.57 -18.76
C CYS A 289 1.56 12.46 -18.44
N GLU A 290 1.46 11.77 -17.29
CA GLU A 290 2.29 10.61 -17.00
C GLU A 290 1.89 9.42 -17.86
N ALA A 291 2.85 8.54 -18.09
CA ALA A 291 2.61 7.37 -18.91
C ALA A 291 1.76 6.31 -18.20
N ASN A 292 0.83 5.75 -18.97
CA ASN A 292 0.03 4.62 -18.53
C ASN A 292 0.89 3.34 -18.53
N GLY A 293 0.50 2.37 -17.67
CA GLY A 293 1.30 1.15 -17.47
C GLY A 293 1.60 0.34 -18.74
N ASN A 294 0.80 0.52 -19.79
CA ASN A 294 0.88 -0.24 -21.04
C ASN A 294 1.41 0.57 -22.24
N GLU A 295 1.77 1.84 -22.08
CA GLU A 295 2.08 2.74 -23.22
C GLU A 295 3.30 2.27 -24.05
N TRP A 296 4.24 1.56 -23.42
CA TRP A 296 5.44 1.00 -24.08
C TRP A 296 5.66 -0.49 -23.83
N GLY A 297 4.63 -1.20 -23.36
CA GLY A 297 4.70 -2.64 -23.08
C GLY A 297 5.71 -3.01 -22.00
N THR A 298 6.67 -3.88 -22.34
CA THR A 298 7.61 -4.50 -21.38
C THR A 298 8.71 -3.55 -20.90
N SER A 299 9.36 -3.88 -19.78
CA SER A 299 10.52 -3.13 -19.27
C SER A 299 11.68 -3.06 -20.27
N ILE A 300 11.90 -4.13 -21.04
CA ILE A 300 12.93 -4.21 -22.09
C ILE A 300 12.60 -3.23 -23.21
N ALA A 301 11.35 -3.19 -23.66
CA ALA A 301 10.91 -2.26 -24.71
C ALA A 301 11.06 -0.79 -24.25
N ARG A 302 10.70 -0.48 -23.00
CA ARG A 302 10.93 0.85 -22.40
C ARG A 302 12.41 1.24 -22.37
N HIS A 303 13.28 0.34 -21.94
CA HIS A 303 14.72 0.60 -21.88
C HIS A 303 15.33 0.81 -23.27
N ARG A 304 14.89 0.01 -24.25
CA ARG A 304 15.30 0.19 -25.65
C ARG A 304 14.85 1.55 -26.17
N ARG A 305 13.58 1.91 -25.97
CA ARG A 305 13.05 3.21 -26.41
C ARG A 305 13.77 4.38 -25.78
N LEU A 306 14.10 4.29 -24.49
CA LEU A 306 14.87 5.29 -23.79
C LEU A 306 16.24 5.52 -24.46
N LYS A 307 16.97 4.45 -24.82
CA LYS A 307 18.24 4.55 -25.52
C LYS A 307 18.12 5.12 -26.93
N GLU A 308 17.05 4.75 -27.65
CA GLU A 308 16.76 5.32 -28.97
C GLU A 308 16.52 6.83 -28.88
N LEU A 309 15.75 7.28 -27.87
CA LEU A 309 15.53 8.70 -27.61
C LEU A 309 16.84 9.42 -27.25
N GLU A 310 17.64 8.86 -26.33
CA GLU A 310 18.94 9.41 -25.95
C GLU A 310 19.92 9.52 -27.13
N ALA A 311 19.87 8.60 -28.09
CA ALA A 311 20.69 8.66 -29.31
C ALA A 311 20.19 9.71 -30.32
N SER A 312 18.90 10.02 -30.32
CA SER A 312 18.28 10.96 -31.25
C SER A 312 18.25 12.41 -30.75
N MET A 313 18.37 12.62 -29.44
CA MET A 313 18.22 13.92 -28.80
C MET A 313 19.57 14.64 -28.70
N GLU A 314 19.68 15.83 -29.27
CA GLU A 314 20.88 16.70 -29.14
C GLU A 314 21.07 17.22 -27.70
N TYR A 315 19.97 17.34 -26.95
CA TYR A 315 19.96 17.78 -25.55
C TYR A 315 19.18 16.80 -24.67
N ILE A 316 19.81 16.35 -23.58
CA ILE A 316 19.19 15.48 -22.57
C ILE A 316 18.93 16.31 -21.31
N PRO A 317 17.66 16.52 -20.91
CA PRO A 317 17.31 17.28 -19.71
C PRO A 317 17.97 16.73 -18.44
N GLY A 318 18.90 17.50 -17.85
CA GLY A 318 19.59 17.16 -16.61
C GLY A 318 21.00 16.56 -16.75
N GLN A 319 21.50 16.35 -17.97
CA GLN A 319 22.94 16.25 -18.22
C GLN A 319 23.44 17.60 -18.70
N THR A 320 24.04 18.39 -17.80
CA THR A 320 24.87 19.52 -18.22
C THR A 320 26.00 18.97 -19.09
N GLN A 321 26.06 19.39 -20.35
CA GLN A 321 27.20 19.16 -21.21
C GLN A 321 28.45 19.67 -20.47
N GLN A 322 29.38 18.76 -20.19
CA GLN A 322 30.75 19.11 -19.78
C GLN A 322 31.53 19.59 -21.00
#